data_AF-A0AAX6DUC0-F1
#
_entry.id   AF-A0AAX6DUC0-F1
#
_cell.length_a   1.000
_cell.length_b   1.000
_cell.length_c   1.000
_cell.angle_alpha   90.00
_cell.angle_beta   90.00
_cell.angle_gamma   90.00
#
_symmetry.space_group_name_H-M   'P 1'
#
loop_
_entity.id
_entity.type
_entity.pdbx_description
1 polymer ?
#
loop_
_entity_poly.entity_id
_entity_poly.type
_entity_poly.pdbx_seq_one_letter_code
_entity_poly.pdbx_strand_id
1 'polypeptide(L)'
;MYTLAKFREFQIELTGTMYCTLVEMKEGSAFTKYVIREVIQIENLKKRIHFDVCFGEDHSEVYCNCRMFEFKGILCKHSLSMLIRNEVDVLPDKYIIRRRKKDVRRTHTKMKLSFNTWQNSTEQQCCKEMCVCLAR
;
A
#
# COMPACT_ATOMS: atom_id res chain seq x y z
N MET A 1 -5.17 -10.39 13.43
CA MET A 1 -6.61 -10.09 13.45
C MET A 1 -6.78 -8.58 13.42
N TYR A 2 -7.48 -8.05 12.42
CA TYR A 2 -7.79 -6.62 12.33
C TYR A 2 -8.74 -6.21 13.46
N THR A 3 -8.63 -4.95 13.92
CA THR A 3 -9.72 -4.35 14.70
C THR A 3 -10.93 -4.16 13.79
N LEU A 4 -12.15 -4.13 14.35
CA LEU A 4 -13.36 -3.91 13.55
C LEU A 4 -13.30 -2.64 12.69
N ALA A 5 -12.73 -1.55 13.23
CA ALA A 5 -12.52 -0.31 12.48
C ALA A 5 -11.57 -0.50 11.29
N LYS A 6 -10.46 -1.20 11.47
CA LYS A 6 -9.51 -1.46 10.39
C LYS A 6 -10.04 -2.42 9.34
N PHE A 7 -10.85 -3.39 9.76
CA PHE A 7 -11.55 -4.25 8.82
C PHE A 7 -12.55 -3.47 7.95
N ARG A 8 -13.27 -2.50 8.53
CA ARG A 8 -14.14 -1.60 7.76
C ARG A 8 -13.37 -0.75 6.75
N GLU A 9 -12.24 -0.18 7.16
CA GLU A 9 -11.34 0.55 6.24
C GLU A 9 -10.89 -0.36 5.08
N PHE A 10 -10.51 -1.61 5.37
CA PHE A 10 -10.16 -2.59 4.35
C PHE A 10 -11.34 -2.90 3.41
N GLN A 11 -12.55 -3.08 3.93
CA GLN A 11 -13.76 -3.31 3.11
C GLN A 11 -14.06 -2.13 2.18
N ILE A 12 -13.84 -0.90 2.65
CA ILE A 12 -13.98 0.31 1.81
C ILE A 12 -12.99 0.26 0.65
N GLU A 13 -11.71 -0.04 0.91
CA GLU A 13 -10.70 -0.17 -0.14
C GLU A 13 -11.03 -1.32 -1.10
N LEU A 14 -11.46 -2.46 -0.58
CA LEU A 14 -11.85 -3.62 -1.39
C LEU A 14 -13.02 -3.28 -2.32
N THR A 15 -14.05 -2.61 -1.81
CA THR A 15 -15.21 -2.16 -2.61
C THR A 15 -14.77 -1.09 -3.62
N GLY A 16 -13.82 -0.25 -3.25
CA GLY A 16 -13.23 0.78 -4.11
C GLY A 16 -12.52 0.25 -5.35
N THR A 17 -12.15 -1.04 -5.39
CA THR A 17 -11.54 -1.68 -6.57
C THR A 17 -12.45 -1.61 -7.80
N MET A 18 -13.77 -1.54 -7.61
CA MET A 18 -14.76 -1.37 -8.68
C MET A 18 -14.57 -0.09 -9.50
N TYR A 19 -13.91 0.92 -8.95
CA TYR A 19 -13.63 2.20 -9.61
C TYR A 19 -12.22 2.26 -10.22
N CYS A 20 -11.49 1.14 -10.20
CA CYS A 20 -10.15 1.02 -10.77
C CYS A 20 -10.24 0.33 -12.14
N THR A 21 -9.64 0.94 -13.17
CA THR A 21 -9.51 0.34 -14.49
C THR A 21 -8.04 0.19 -14.84
N LEU A 22 -7.62 -1.01 -15.24
CA LEU A 22 -6.29 -1.21 -15.82
C LEU A 22 -6.19 -0.48 -17.16
N VAL A 23 -5.13 0.29 -17.35
CA VAL A 23 -4.88 1.05 -18.58
C VAL A 23 -3.71 0.46 -19.35
N GLU A 24 -2.61 0.20 -18.66
CA GLU A 24 -1.39 -0.33 -19.27
C GLU A 24 -0.77 -1.39 -18.36
N MET A 25 -0.10 -2.35 -18.98
CA MET A 25 0.71 -3.37 -18.33
C MET A 25 2.05 -3.46 -19.07
N LYS A 26 3.13 -3.51 -18.30
CA LYS A 26 4.50 -3.67 -18.79
C LYS A 26 5.19 -4.72 -17.94
N GLU A 27 5.48 -5.85 -18.54
CA GLU A 27 6.25 -6.92 -17.90
C GLU A 27 7.72 -6.50 -17.78
N GLY A 28 8.26 -6.61 -16.57
CA GLY A 28 9.67 -6.45 -16.29
C GLY A 28 10.27 -7.80 -15.89
N SER A 29 11.58 -7.83 -15.65
CA SER A 29 12.29 -9.07 -15.31
C SER A 29 11.93 -9.65 -13.94
N ALA A 30 11.61 -8.81 -12.96
CA ALA A 30 11.26 -9.21 -11.60
C ALA A 30 9.89 -8.70 -11.14
N PHE A 31 9.40 -7.63 -11.75
CA PHE A 31 8.13 -7.00 -11.41
C PHE A 31 7.39 -6.61 -12.68
N THR A 32 6.09 -6.83 -12.67
CA THR A 32 5.17 -6.32 -13.69
C THR A 32 4.62 -4.97 -13.23
N LYS A 33 4.79 -3.95 -14.07
CA LYS A 33 4.25 -2.60 -13.84
C LYS A 33 2.86 -2.48 -14.47
N TYR A 34 1.90 -2.00 -13.69
CA TYR A 34 0.54 -1.71 -14.09
C TYR A 34 0.25 -0.23 -13.90
N VAL A 35 -0.47 0.36 -14.86
CA VAL A 35 -1.02 1.71 -14.75
C VAL A 35 -2.53 1.58 -14.54
N ILE A 36 -3.00 2.02 -13.39
CA ILE A 36 -4.40 1.95 -12.98
C ILE A 36 -5.00 3.34 -13.05
N ARG A 37 -6.14 3.47 -13.74
CA ARG A 37 -6.96 4.67 -13.72
C ARG A 37 -8.05 4.52 -12.69
N GLU A 38 -8.08 5.46 -11.76
CA GLU A 38 -9.18 5.65 -10.81
C GLU A 38 -10.10 6.77 -11.30
N VAL A 39 -11.41 6.54 -11.21
CA VAL A 39 -12.41 7.59 -11.41
C VAL A 39 -12.89 8.09 -10.06
N ILE A 40 -12.60 9.35 -9.75
CA ILE A 40 -13.02 10.01 -8.50
C ILE A 40 -14.09 11.03 -8.83
N GLN A 41 -15.18 11.00 -8.08
CA GLN A 41 -16.19 12.05 -8.12
C GLN A 41 -15.88 13.09 -7.06
N ILE A 42 -15.65 14.32 -7.50
CA ILE A 42 -15.44 15.48 -6.63
C ILE A 42 -16.57 16.45 -6.95
N GLU A 43 -17.52 16.59 -6.03
CA GLU A 43 -18.76 17.34 -6.24
C GLU A 43 -19.51 16.86 -7.51
N ASN A 44 -19.55 17.69 -8.55
CA ASN A 44 -20.16 17.41 -9.85
C ASN A 44 -19.15 17.10 -10.95
N LEU A 45 -17.86 17.02 -10.63
CA LEU A 45 -16.78 16.74 -11.58
C LEU A 45 -16.29 15.29 -11.44
N LYS A 46 -16.12 14.61 -12.58
CA LYS A 46 -15.47 13.31 -12.65
C LYS A 46 -14.00 13.51 -13.03
N LYS A 47 -13.10 13.24 -12.10
CA LYS A 47 -11.65 13.27 -12.35
C LYS A 47 -11.14 11.86 -12.59
N ARG A 48 -10.23 11.73 -13.56
CA ARG A 48 -9.50 10.49 -13.84
C ARG A 48 -8.06 10.68 -13.38
N ILE A 49 -7.58 9.79 -12.51
CA ILE A 49 -6.22 9.84 -11.96
C ILE A 49 -5.54 8.51 -12.25
N HIS A 50 -4.24 8.55 -12.58
CA HIS A 50 -3.45 7.36 -12.85
C HIS A 50 -2.52 7.04 -11.66
N PHE A 51 -2.42 5.76 -11.34
CA PHE A 51 -1.57 5.21 -10.29
C PHE A 51 -0.70 4.10 -10.86
N ASP A 52 0.57 4.12 -10.46
CA ASP A 52 1.52 3.08 -10.83
C ASP A 52 1.51 2.01 -9.74
N VAL A 53 1.34 0.76 -10.15
CA VAL A 53 1.40 -0.42 -9.29
C VAL A 53 2.41 -1.40 -9.84
N CYS A 54 3.37 -1.82 -9.02
CA CYS A 54 4.29 -2.90 -9.35
C CYS A 54 3.84 -4.16 -8.62
N PHE A 55 3.83 -5.30 -9.31
CA PHE A 55 3.53 -6.61 -8.75
C PHE A 55 4.68 -7.57 -9.00
N GLY A 56 5.10 -8.30 -7.97
CA GLY A 56 6.09 -9.38 -8.05
C GLY A 56 5.41 -10.71 -7.74
N GLU A 57 5.55 -11.68 -8.63
CA GLU A 57 4.86 -12.98 -8.54
C GLU A 57 5.37 -13.84 -7.38
N ASP A 58 6.69 -13.90 -7.18
CA ASP A 58 7.36 -14.83 -6.25
C ASP A 58 6.81 -14.79 -4.82
N HIS A 59 6.42 -13.60 -4.35
CA HIS A 59 5.96 -13.37 -2.97
C HIS A 59 4.65 -12.58 -2.93
N SER A 60 3.91 -12.55 -4.05
CA SER A 60 2.72 -11.73 -4.25
C SER A 60 2.92 -10.30 -3.72
N GLU A 61 4.07 -9.71 -4.08
CA GLU A 61 4.47 -8.39 -3.60
C GLU A 61 3.76 -7.34 -4.43
N VAL A 62 3.11 -6.40 -3.77
CA VAL A 62 2.47 -5.28 -4.44
C VAL A 62 2.95 -3.96 -3.84
N TYR A 63 3.36 -3.06 -4.72
CA TYR A 63 3.74 -1.70 -4.40
C TYR A 63 2.89 -0.73 -5.21
N CYS A 64 2.28 0.27 -4.56
CA CYS A 64 1.54 1.32 -5.24
C CYS A 64 2.12 2.69 -4.88
N ASN A 65 2.26 3.57 -5.86
CA ASN A 65 2.76 4.92 -5.65
C ASN A 65 1.87 5.80 -4.74
N CYS A 66 0.65 5.38 -4.40
CA CYS A 66 -0.19 6.07 -3.41
C CYS A 66 0.29 5.87 -1.95
N ARG A 67 1.14 4.87 -1.70
CA ARG A 67 1.77 4.57 -0.40
C ARG A 67 0.83 4.39 0.79
N MET A 68 -0.42 4.00 0.53
CA MET A 68 -1.45 3.89 1.57
C MET A 68 -1.11 2.82 2.62
N PHE A 69 -0.41 1.76 2.24
CA PHE A 69 -0.02 0.70 3.17
C PHE A 69 0.99 1.21 4.20
N GLU A 70 1.97 1.99 3.76
CA GLU A 70 3.01 2.58 4.59
C GLU A 70 2.43 3.58 5.60
N PHE A 71 1.42 4.36 5.20
CA PHE A 71 0.81 5.37 6.07
C PHE A 71 -0.30 4.82 6.98
N LYS A 72 -1.15 3.91 6.48
CA LYS A 72 -2.36 3.44 7.19
C LYS A 72 -2.29 1.98 7.64
N GLY A 73 -1.34 1.22 7.11
CA GLY A 73 -1.22 -0.22 7.35
C GLY A 73 -2.31 -1.03 6.66
N ILE A 74 -2.90 -0.50 5.58
CA ILE A 74 -3.95 -1.13 4.79
C ILE A 74 -3.61 -0.96 3.31
N LEU A 75 -3.74 -2.04 2.54
CA LEU A 75 -3.58 -1.98 1.08
C LEU A 75 -4.64 -1.08 0.45
N CYS A 76 -4.22 -0.19 -0.44
CA CYS A 76 -5.16 0.60 -1.23
C CYS A 76 -5.91 -0.29 -2.23
N LYS A 77 -7.06 0.21 -2.69
CA LYS A 77 -7.81 -0.36 -3.81
C LYS A 77 -6.98 -0.63 -5.07
N HIS A 78 -5.96 0.17 -5.36
CA HIS A 78 -5.08 -0.05 -6.51
C HIS A 78 -4.30 -1.36 -6.35
N SER A 79 -3.63 -1.53 -5.21
CA SER A 79 -2.90 -2.75 -4.87
C SER A 79 -3.85 -3.95 -4.80
N LEU A 80 -4.99 -3.81 -4.14
CA LEU A 80 -5.99 -4.89 -4.04
C LEU A 80 -6.51 -5.33 -5.41
N SER A 81 -6.78 -4.37 -6.31
CA SER A 81 -7.23 -4.70 -7.66
C SER A 81 -6.19 -5.51 -8.45
N MET A 82 -4.89 -5.31 -8.20
CA MET A 82 -3.83 -6.10 -8.82
C MET A 82 -3.68 -7.48 -8.18
N LEU A 83 -3.84 -7.60 -6.86
CA LEU A 83 -3.86 -8.91 -6.21
C LEU A 83 -5.02 -9.77 -6.72
N ILE A 84 -6.22 -9.19 -6.83
CA ILE A 84 -7.40 -9.90 -7.38
C ILE A 84 -7.17 -10.29 -8.84
N ARG A 85 -6.59 -9.39 -9.66
CA ARG A 85 -6.30 -9.67 -11.07
C ARG A 85 -5.28 -10.79 -11.26
N ASN A 86 -4.29 -10.88 -10.37
CA ASN A 86 -3.26 -11.93 -10.40
C ASN A 86 -3.68 -13.15 -9.56
N GLU A 87 -4.99 -13.35 -9.34
CA GLU A 87 -5.56 -14.55 -8.71
C GLU A 87 -4.99 -14.85 -7.31
N VAL A 88 -4.60 -13.79 -6.57
CA VAL A 88 -4.14 -13.91 -5.20
C VAL A 88 -5.35 -13.95 -4.26
N ASP A 89 -5.83 -15.16 -3.97
CA ASP A 89 -7.00 -15.39 -3.12
C ASP A 89 -6.75 -15.13 -1.63
N VAL A 90 -5.52 -15.34 -1.18
CA VAL A 90 -5.12 -15.18 0.22
C VAL A 90 -4.07 -14.09 0.33
N LEU A 91 -4.39 -13.04 1.09
CA LEU A 91 -3.44 -11.97 1.35
C LEU A 91 -2.23 -12.51 2.13
N PRO A 92 -0.99 -12.27 1.65
CA PRO A 92 0.22 -12.59 2.39
C PRO A 92 0.24 -11.98 3.78
N ASP A 93 0.76 -12.72 4.77
CA ASP A 93 0.80 -12.32 6.18
C ASP A 93 1.50 -10.96 6.41
N LYS A 94 2.45 -10.57 5.53
CA LYS A 94 3.12 -9.26 5.58
C LYS A 94 2.14 -8.07 5.49
N TYR A 95 0.98 -8.25 4.85
CA TYR A 95 -0.06 -7.23 4.75
C TYR A 95 -1.07 -7.27 5.91
N ILE A 96 -0.98 -8.28 6.78
CA ILE A 96 -1.84 -8.44 7.96
C ILE A 96 -1.09 -7.94 9.19
N ILE A 97 -1.09 -6.62 9.38
CA ILE A 97 -0.39 -6.01 10.52
C ILE A 97 -1.07 -6.42 11.83
N ARG A 98 -0.38 -7.25 12.63
CA ARG A 98 -0.80 -7.61 14.00
C ARG A 98 -0.63 -6.41 14.93
N ARG A 99 -1.68 -5.62 15.09
CA ARG A 99 -1.73 -4.58 16.14
C ARG A 99 -1.99 -5.25 17.49
N ARG A 100 -0.94 -5.43 18.32
CA ARG A 100 -1.14 -5.78 19.75
C ARG A 100 -2.08 -4.74 20.37
N LYS A 101 -3.14 -5.19 21.05
CA LYS A 101 -3.98 -4.30 21.86
C LYS A 101 -3.08 -3.57 22.84
N LYS A 102 -3.28 -2.26 22.95
CA LYS A 102 -2.58 -1.38 23.88
C LYS A 102 -3.09 -1.58 25.32
N ASP A 103 -3.30 -2.82 25.76
CA ASP A 103 -3.66 -3.16 27.15
C ASP A 103 -2.40 -3.27 28.02
N VAL A 104 -1.38 -2.46 27.74
CA VAL A 104 -0.31 -2.18 28.68
C VAL A 104 -0.70 -0.88 29.36
N ARG A 105 -1.11 -0.94 30.63
CA ARG A 105 -1.20 0.23 31.51
C ARG A 105 0.13 0.97 31.45
N ARG A 106 0.22 2.00 30.62
CA ARG A 106 1.39 2.88 30.58
C ARG A 106 1.28 3.80 31.78
N THR A 107 1.99 3.47 32.85
CA THR A 107 2.35 4.47 33.87
C THR A 107 3.11 5.56 33.12
N HIS A 108 2.58 6.78 33.09
CA HIS A 108 3.16 7.89 32.35
C HIS A 108 4.50 8.31 32.99
N THR A 109 5.60 7.69 32.58
CA THR A 109 6.93 8.28 32.81
C THR A 109 7.13 9.36 31.75
N LYS A 110 6.99 10.63 32.15
CA LYS A 110 7.37 11.78 31.33
C LYS A 110 8.87 11.67 30.99
N MET A 111 9.19 11.28 29.77
CA MET A 111 10.56 11.35 29.26
C MET A 111 10.71 12.63 28.43
N LYS A 112 11.68 13.47 28.82
CA LYS A 112 12.06 14.69 28.10
C LYS A 112 12.59 14.29 26.72
N LEU A 113 12.03 14.85 25.66
CA LEU A 113 12.56 14.73 24.31
C LEU A 113 13.56 15.88 24.07
N SER A 114 14.85 15.55 24.07
CA SER A 114 15.88 16.37 23.43
C SER A 114 15.91 16.00 21.94
N PHE A 115 15.61 16.97 21.07
CA PHE A 115 15.81 16.86 19.63
C PHE A 115 17.29 16.65 19.35
N ASN A 116 17.71 15.47 18.90
CA ASN A 116 19.01 15.25 18.25
C ASN A 116 18.84 14.15 17.19
N THR A 117 18.95 14.59 15.92
CA THR A 117 19.39 13.90 14.70
C THR A 117 19.00 12.43 14.52
N TRP A 118 17.91 12.20 13.77
CA TRP A 118 17.57 10.90 13.18
C TRP A 118 18.63 10.50 12.15
N GLN A 119 19.56 9.65 12.57
CA GLN A 119 20.41 8.90 11.65
C GLN A 119 19.56 7.87 10.92
N ASN A 120 19.54 8.05 9.60
CA ASN A 120 19.14 7.15 8.52
C ASN A 120 19.05 5.67 8.91
N SER A 121 17.84 5.15 9.04
CA SER A 121 17.56 3.71 8.99
C SER A 121 17.16 3.32 7.56
N THR A 122 17.65 2.16 7.16
CA THR A 122 17.69 1.49 5.85
C THR A 122 16.36 1.35 5.07
N GLU A 123 15.26 1.91 5.57
CA GLU A 123 13.94 1.91 4.92
C GLU A 123 13.83 2.99 3.84
N GLN A 124 14.72 3.99 3.84
CA GLN A 124 14.80 5.00 2.79
C GLN A 124 15.58 4.53 1.55
N GLN A 125 16.26 3.39 1.64
CA GLN A 125 16.96 2.74 0.53
C GLN A 125 15.97 2.04 -0.43
N CYS A 126 14.90 1.45 0.11
CA CYS A 126 13.92 0.67 -0.67
C CYS A 126 13.11 1.52 -1.67
N CYS A 127 12.99 2.82 -1.41
CA CYS A 127 12.28 3.77 -2.28
C CYS A 127 13.13 4.32 -3.43
N LYS A 128 14.46 4.21 -3.38
CA LYS A 128 15.34 4.72 -4.44
C LYS A 128 15.79 3.62 -5.39
N GLU A 129 16.09 2.43 -4.90
CA GLU A 129 16.64 1.35 -5.73
C GLU A 129 15.61 0.65 -6.63
N MET A 130 14.33 0.58 -6.23
CA MET A 130 13.30 -0.11 -7.02
C MET A 130 12.82 0.69 -8.26
N CYS A 131 13.18 1.97 -8.38
CA CYS A 131 12.99 2.78 -9.59
C CYS A 131 14.19 2.75 -10.56
N VAL A 132 15.35 2.20 -10.18
CA VAL A 132 16.56 2.21 -11.04
C VAL A 132 16.57 1.06 -12.05
N CYS A 133 15.80 -0.01 -11.83
CA CYS A 133 15.72 -1.14 -12.75
C CYS A 133 14.85 -0.89 -14.01
N LEU A 134 14.31 0.32 -14.20
CA LEU A 134 13.48 0.70 -15.36
C LEU A 134 14.19 1.65 -16.34
N ALA A 135 15.52 1.80 -16.26
CA ALA A 135 16.29 2.74 -17.08
C ALA A 135 17.42 2.09 -17.92
N ARG A 136 17.24 0.88 -18.44
CA ARG A 136 18.05 0.35 -19.54
C ARG A 136 17.19 -0.37 -20.57
#